data_AF-A0A7S0L937-F1
#
_entry.id   AF-A0A7S0L937-F1
#
_cell.length_a   1.000
_cell.length_b   1.000
_cell.length_c   1.000
_cell.angle_alpha   90.00
_cell.angle_beta   90.00
_cell.angle_gamma   90.00
#
_symmetry.space_group_name_H-M   'P 1'
#
loop_
_entity.id
_entity.type
_entity.pdbx_description
1 polymer ?
#
loop_
_entity_poly.entity_id
_entity_poly.type
_entity_poly.pdbx_seq_one_letter_code
_entity_poly.pdbx_strand_id
1 'polypeptide(L)'
;ANQAVAAARLAVDRQCRFACHFGTDLHTPMLEQALLADGVDISACSRCEGVPSGHGYVLLEPDGAVASIVVGGANADWTEQQAAELAEVVRSASIVLLQREVPEIVNEVIAAAAFEAGVPGMLG
;
A
#
# COMPACT_ATOMS: atom_id res chain seq x y z
N ALA A 1 1.77 -4.11 -0.46
CA ALA A 1 1.81 -5.10 0.64
C ALA A 1 3.16 -5.82 0.77
N ASN A 2 3.66 -6.48 -0.28
CA ASN A 2 4.90 -7.28 -0.23
C ASN A 2 6.11 -6.53 0.35
N GLN A 3 6.33 -5.28 -0.09
CA GLN A 3 7.43 -4.45 0.41
C GLN A 3 7.27 -4.11 1.90
N ALA A 4 6.04 -3.89 2.37
CA ALA A 4 5.77 -3.61 3.79
C ALA A 4 6.06 -4.83 4.66
N VAL A 5 5.66 -6.03 4.22
CA VAL A 5 6.00 -7.28 4.90
C VAL A 5 7.52 -7.50 4.96
N ALA A 6 8.21 -7.30 3.84
CA ALA A 6 9.66 -7.41 3.78
C ALA A 6 10.35 -6.41 4.73
N ALA A 7 9.89 -5.15 4.73
CA ALA A 7 10.41 -4.12 5.62
C ALA A 7 10.14 -4.45 7.10
N ALA A 8 8.93 -4.88 7.46
CA ALA A 8 8.58 -5.27 8.83
C ALA A 8 9.44 -6.42 9.34
N ARG A 9 9.68 -7.44 8.52
CA ARG A 9 10.54 -8.58 8.88
C ARG A 9 12.01 -8.20 9.06
N LEU A 10 12.50 -7.20 8.34
CA LEU A 10 13.88 -6.71 8.45
C LEU A 10 14.07 -5.67 9.56
N ALA A 11 13.02 -4.92 9.88
CA ALA A 11 13.02 -3.85 10.86
C ALA A 11 12.83 -4.40 12.29
N VAL A 12 13.86 -5.03 12.85
CA VAL A 12 13.81 -5.65 14.18
C VAL A 12 13.52 -4.61 15.29
N ASP A 13 14.05 -3.39 15.16
CA ASP A 13 13.92 -2.31 16.15
C ASP A 13 13.11 -1.10 15.63
N ARG A 14 12.43 -1.23 14.49
CA ARG A 14 11.65 -0.13 13.88
C ARG A 14 10.30 -0.64 13.40
N GLN A 15 9.30 0.23 13.42
CA GLN A 15 7.97 -0.12 12.95
C GLN A 15 7.83 0.18 11.46
N CYS A 16 7.32 -0.78 10.68
CA CYS A 16 6.87 -0.54 9.32
C CYS A 16 5.37 -0.24 9.33
N ARG A 17 5.00 1.01 9.02
CA ARG A 17 3.60 1.39 8.81
C ARG A 17 3.25 1.30 7.34
N PHE A 18 2.16 0.60 7.04
CA PHE A 18 1.62 0.46 5.70
C PHE A 18 0.33 1.26 5.57
N ALA A 19 0.20 1.97 4.45
CA ALA A 19 -1.00 2.70 4.07
C ALA A 19 -1.55 2.12 2.77
N CYS A 20 -2.80 1.69 2.81
CA CYS A 20 -3.55 1.21 1.66
C CYS A 20 -5.05 1.35 1.91
N HIS A 21 -5.85 0.99 0.93
CA HIS A 21 -7.28 0.87 1.06
C HIS A 21 -7.66 -0.59 0.86
N PHE A 22 -8.25 -1.20 1.88
CA PHE A 22 -8.83 -2.53 1.76
C PHE A 22 -10.24 -2.43 1.18
N GLY A 23 -10.65 -3.44 0.43
CA GLY A 23 -12.06 -3.60 0.09
C GLY A 23 -12.88 -4.10 1.27
N THR A 24 -14.14 -4.43 1.00
CA THR A 24 -15.06 -5.02 1.98
C THR A 24 -15.48 -6.45 1.61
N ASP A 25 -14.67 -7.12 0.79
CA ASP A 25 -14.90 -8.51 0.40
C ASP A 25 -14.45 -9.52 1.46
N LEU A 26 -14.78 -10.79 1.25
CA LEU A 26 -14.52 -11.89 2.19
C LEU A 26 -13.03 -12.13 2.48
N HIS A 27 -12.12 -11.63 1.64
CA HIS A 27 -10.67 -11.81 1.81
C HIS A 27 -10.05 -10.71 2.67
N THR A 28 -10.73 -9.57 2.86
CA THR A 28 -10.20 -8.44 3.63
C THR A 28 -9.70 -8.85 5.02
N PRO A 29 -10.45 -9.59 5.85
CA PRO A 29 -9.96 -9.98 7.18
C PRO A 29 -8.70 -10.86 7.11
N MET A 30 -8.60 -11.72 6.10
CA MET A 30 -7.43 -12.59 5.90
C MET A 30 -6.20 -11.76 5.51
N LEU A 31 -6.35 -10.76 4.64
CA LEU A 31 -5.27 -9.86 4.23
C LEU A 31 -4.75 -9.03 5.41
N GLU A 32 -5.65 -8.46 6.19
CA GLU A 32 -5.30 -7.69 7.40
C GLU A 32 -4.56 -8.57 8.41
N GLN A 33 -5.06 -9.78 8.66
CA GLN A 33 -4.44 -10.71 9.60
C GLN A 33 -3.04 -11.14 9.13
N ALA A 34 -2.84 -11.37 7.83
CA ALA A 34 -1.54 -11.72 7.28
C ALA A 34 -0.52 -10.57 7.49
N LEU A 35 -0.91 -9.33 7.23
CA LEU A 35 -0.06 -8.16 7.46
C LEU A 35 0.31 -7.99 8.93
N LEU A 36 -0.68 -8.10 9.83
CA LEU A 36 -0.47 -8.02 11.27
C LEU A 36 0.44 -9.14 11.79
N ALA A 37 0.26 -10.37 11.30
CA ALA A 37 1.09 -11.51 11.67
C ALA A 37 2.57 -11.32 11.26
N ASP A 38 2.81 -10.58 10.18
CA ASP A 38 4.15 -10.18 9.72
C ASP A 38 4.69 -8.91 10.40
N GLY A 39 3.98 -8.37 11.40
CA GLY A 39 4.42 -7.20 12.17
C GLY A 39 4.22 -5.86 11.47
N VAL A 40 3.41 -5.82 10.40
CA VAL A 40 3.09 -4.57 9.70
C VAL A 40 2.05 -3.77 10.51
N ASP A 41 2.36 -2.51 10.80
CA ASP A 41 1.39 -1.57 11.35
C ASP A 41 0.44 -1.10 10.25
N ILE A 42 -0.83 -1.50 10.34
CA ILE A 42 -1.89 -1.15 9.38
C ILE A 42 -2.78 0.01 9.86
N SER A 43 -2.36 0.78 10.87
CA SER A 43 -3.15 1.89 11.43
C SER A 43 -3.40 3.05 10.45
N ALA A 44 -2.61 3.15 9.38
CA ALA A 44 -2.81 4.11 8.29
C ALA A 44 -3.58 3.53 7.09
N CYS A 45 -4.13 2.31 7.21
CA CYS A 45 -4.99 1.75 6.19
C CYS A 45 -6.45 2.15 6.43
N SER A 46 -7.24 2.25 5.36
CA SER A 46 -8.68 2.48 5.43
C SER A 46 -9.43 1.37 4.69
N ARG A 47 -10.77 1.43 4.69
CA ARG A 47 -11.65 0.50 3.97
C ARG A 47 -12.55 1.28 3.02
N CYS A 48 -12.73 0.74 1.82
CA CYS A 48 -13.65 1.25 0.80
C CYS A 48 -14.95 0.45 0.84
N GLU A 49 -16.00 1.03 1.40
CA GLU A 49 -17.30 0.37 1.51
C GLU A 49 -17.90 0.08 0.12
N GLY A 50 -18.34 -1.16 -0.10
CA GLY A 50 -18.95 -1.57 -1.37
C GLY A 50 -17.95 -1.79 -2.52
N VAL A 51 -16.66 -1.58 -2.29
CA VAL A 51 -15.59 -1.81 -3.28
C VAL A 51 -14.83 -3.10 -2.91
N PRO A 52 -14.58 -4.03 -3.85
CA PRO A 52 -13.72 -5.18 -3.60
C PRO A 52 -12.25 -4.76 -3.52
N SER A 53 -11.44 -5.56 -2.83
CA SER A 53 -9.99 -5.38 -2.75
C SER A 53 -9.34 -5.50 -4.13
N GLY A 54 -8.14 -4.95 -4.30
CA GLY A 54 -7.36 -5.16 -5.51
C GLY A 54 -7.02 -6.65 -5.70
N HIS A 55 -7.04 -7.11 -6.95
CA HIS A 55 -6.74 -8.49 -7.32
C HIS A 55 -5.67 -8.53 -8.41
N GLY A 56 -4.71 -9.45 -8.28
CA GLY A 56 -3.77 -9.82 -9.33
C GLY A 56 -4.04 -11.25 -9.78
N TYR A 57 -4.27 -11.44 -11.08
CA TYR A 57 -4.45 -12.76 -11.68
C TYR A 57 -3.22 -13.09 -12.50
N VAL A 58 -2.57 -14.20 -12.17
CA VAL A 58 -1.46 -14.75 -12.95
C VAL A 58 -1.99 -15.93 -13.76
N LEU A 59 -1.88 -15.84 -15.08
CA LEU A 59 -2.31 -16.87 -16.01
C LEU A 59 -1.08 -17.51 -16.64
N LEU A 60 -0.96 -18.84 -16.52
CA LEU A 60 0.08 -19.62 -17.19
C LEU A 60 -0.53 -20.24 -18.45
N GLU A 61 0.01 -19.88 -19.61
CA GLU A 61 -0.40 -20.43 -20.90
C GLU A 61 0.22 -21.82 -21.13
N PRO A 62 -0.39 -22.67 -21.98
CA PRO A 62 0.10 -24.03 -22.23
C PRO A 62 1.53 -24.12 -22.77
N ASP A 63 2.04 -23.05 -23.39
CA ASP A 63 3.40 -22.95 -23.90
C ASP A 63 4.42 -22.47 -22.84
N GLY A 64 3.96 -22.17 -21.62
CA GLY A 64 4.76 -21.68 -20.52
C GLY A 64 4.82 -20.15 -20.42
N ALA A 65 4.15 -19.41 -21.28
CA ALA A 65 4.04 -17.95 -21.15
C ALA A 65 3.23 -17.55 -19.91
N VAL A 66 3.59 -16.43 -19.28
CA VAL A 66 2.88 -15.88 -18.12
C VAL A 66 2.25 -14.55 -18.48
N ALA A 67 0.94 -14.45 -18.33
CA ALA A 67 0.20 -13.20 -18.39
C ALA A 67 -0.25 -12.77 -16.99
N SER A 68 -0.31 -11.46 -16.74
CA SER A 68 -0.80 -10.92 -15.47
C SER A 68 -1.89 -9.87 -15.73
N ILE A 69 -2.98 -9.97 -14.99
CA ILE A 69 -4.08 -9.00 -15.01
C ILE A 69 -4.18 -8.39 -13.61
N VAL A 70 -4.11 -7.06 -13.54
CA VAL A 70 -4.27 -6.32 -12.29
C VAL A 70 -5.59 -5.58 -12.31
N VAL A 71 -6.41 -5.83 -11.29
CA VAL A 71 -7.64 -5.10 -11.00
C VAL A 71 -7.40 -4.27 -9.76
N GLY A 72 -7.37 -2.95 -9.89
CA GLY A 72 -7.01 -2.04 -8.78
C GLY A 72 -7.94 -2.16 -7.58
N GLY A 73 -9.25 -2.33 -7.80
CA GLY A 73 -10.24 -2.39 -6.72
C GLY A 73 -10.10 -1.20 -5.76
N ALA A 74 -10.18 -1.46 -4.47
CA ALA A 74 -9.99 -0.44 -3.42
C ALA A 74 -8.64 0.29 -3.49
N ASN A 75 -7.57 -0.30 -4.05
CA ASN A 75 -6.28 0.40 -4.18
C ASN A 75 -6.37 1.63 -5.10
N ALA A 76 -7.34 1.67 -6.01
CA ALA A 76 -7.56 2.79 -6.91
C ALA A 76 -8.49 3.87 -6.32
N ASP A 77 -9.13 3.62 -5.19
CA ASP A 77 -10.23 4.43 -4.66
C ASP A 77 -9.74 5.50 -3.67
N TRP A 78 -8.86 6.38 -4.13
CA TRP A 78 -8.32 7.47 -3.29
C TRP A 78 -8.96 8.81 -3.61
N THR A 79 -9.30 9.56 -2.57
CA THR A 79 -9.62 10.98 -2.66
C THR A 79 -8.39 11.85 -2.38
N GLU A 80 -8.38 13.08 -2.90
CA GLU A 80 -7.34 14.06 -2.59
C GLU A 80 -7.24 14.35 -1.09
N GLN A 81 -8.38 14.36 -0.39
CA GLN A 81 -8.41 14.56 1.06
C GLN A 81 -7.69 13.43 1.80
N GLN A 82 -7.96 12.16 1.44
CA GLN A 82 -7.27 11.02 2.05
C GLN A 82 -5.77 11.02 1.77
N ALA A 83 -5.35 11.43 0.57
CA ALA A 83 -3.94 11.59 0.25
C ALA A 83 -3.28 12.68 1.12
N ALA A 84 -3.97 13.81 1.33
CA ALA A 84 -3.50 14.89 2.20
C ALA A 84 -3.44 14.48 3.69
N GLU A 85 -4.43 13.73 4.19
CA GLU A 85 -4.40 13.19 5.56
C GLU A 85 -3.22 12.22 5.75
N LEU A 86 -2.94 11.38 4.74
CA LEU A 86 -1.80 10.48 4.77
C LEU A 86 -0.45 11.22 4.72
N ALA A 87 -0.38 12.36 4.03
CA ALA A 87 0.81 13.21 3.97
C ALA A 87 1.26 13.70 5.37
N GLU A 88 0.35 13.86 6.32
CA GLU A 88 0.72 14.25 7.69
C GLU A 88 1.43 13.12 8.45
N VAL A 89 1.13 11.85 8.13
CA VAL A 89 1.81 10.68 8.71
C VAL A 89 3.28 10.63 8.30
N VAL A 90 3.57 11.03 7.07
CA VAL A 90 4.90 10.98 6.43
C VAL A 90 5.93 11.82 7.17
N ARG A 91 5.53 12.95 7.76
CA ARG A 91 6.44 13.87 8.47
C ARG A 91 7.17 13.19 9.65
N SER A 92 6.61 12.11 10.19
CA SER A 92 7.21 11.35 11.29
C SER A 92 8.08 10.16 10.84
N ALA A 93 8.10 9.85 9.55
CA ALA A 93 8.77 8.68 9.01
C ALA A 93 10.28 8.91 8.86
N SER A 94 11.07 7.82 8.95
CA SER A 94 12.51 7.87 8.61
C SER A 94 12.77 7.73 7.10
N ILE A 95 11.85 7.11 6.38
CA ILE A 95 11.88 6.87 4.93
C ILE A 95 10.45 6.57 4.47
N VAL A 96 10.11 6.95 3.25
CA VAL A 96 8.86 6.58 2.59
C VAL A 96 9.15 5.74 1.34
N LEU A 97 8.40 4.65 1.19
CA LEU A 97 8.45 3.79 0.01
C LEU A 97 7.11 3.87 -0.74
N LEU A 98 7.18 4.28 -2.00
CA LEU A 98 6.05 4.47 -2.91
C LEU A 98 6.06 3.39 -4.01
N GLN A 99 4.93 3.24 -4.71
CA GLN A 99 4.71 2.24 -5.76
C GLN A 99 3.63 2.72 -6.75
N ARG A 100 3.47 2.06 -7.90
CA ARG A 100 2.57 2.49 -9.01
C ARG A 100 1.25 1.72 -9.13
N GLU A 101 0.76 1.16 -8.04
CA GLU A 101 -0.51 0.42 -7.89
C GLU A 101 -1.60 1.23 -7.15
N VAL A 102 -1.37 2.53 -6.94
CA VAL A 102 -2.36 3.52 -6.50
C VAL A 102 -2.41 4.66 -7.53
N PRO A 103 -3.44 5.53 -7.52
CA PRO A 103 -3.48 6.68 -8.41
C PRO A 103 -2.24 7.56 -8.25
N GLU A 104 -1.66 8.03 -9.35
CA GLU A 104 -0.38 8.75 -9.34
C GLU A 104 -0.42 10.02 -8.46
N ILE A 105 -1.58 10.67 -8.38
CA ILE A 105 -1.78 11.83 -7.49
C ILE A 105 -1.44 11.52 -6.02
N VAL A 106 -1.68 10.29 -5.56
CA VAL A 106 -1.31 9.88 -4.20
C VAL A 106 0.21 9.85 -4.06
N ASN A 107 0.92 9.29 -5.05
CA ASN A 107 2.39 9.29 -5.04
C ASN A 107 2.96 10.71 -5.05
N GLU A 108 2.40 11.60 -5.87
CA GLU A 108 2.84 12.99 -5.97
C GLU A 108 2.66 13.75 -4.65
N VAL A 109 1.48 13.63 -4.02
CA VAL A 109 1.18 14.28 -2.74
C VAL A 109 2.12 13.79 -1.64
N ILE A 110 2.34 12.48 -1.55
CA ILE A 110 3.20 11.90 -0.52
C ILE A 110 4.68 12.22 -0.78
N ALA A 111 5.13 12.19 -2.03
CA ALA A 111 6.50 12.55 -2.38
C ALA A 111 6.80 14.03 -2.07
N ALA A 112 5.85 14.92 -2.36
CA ALA A 112 5.97 16.34 -2.01
C ALA A 112 6.07 16.53 -0.48
N ALA A 113 5.21 15.88 0.29
CA ALA A 113 5.23 15.95 1.75
C ALA A 113 6.52 15.39 2.36
N ALA A 114 7.04 14.28 1.81
CA ALA A 114 8.31 13.71 2.22
C ALA A 114 9.47 14.69 1.95
N PHE A 115 9.49 15.29 0.76
CA PHE A 115 10.50 16.28 0.38
C PHE A 115 10.47 17.51 1.31
N GLU A 116 9.30 18.08 1.57
CA GLU A 116 9.12 19.21 2.49
C GLU A 116 9.57 18.90 3.92
N ALA A 117 9.34 17.67 4.38
CA ALA A 117 9.74 17.21 5.71
C ALA A 117 11.22 16.76 5.80
N GLY A 118 11.96 16.75 4.69
CA GLY A 118 13.32 16.22 4.63
C GLY A 118 13.40 14.69 4.81
N VAL A 119 12.29 13.98 4.58
CA VAL A 119 12.21 12.52 4.67
C VAL A 119 12.60 11.91 3.31
N PRO A 120 13.58 11.00 3.25
CA PRO A 120 13.93 10.32 2.01
C PRO A 120 12.74 9.54 1.42
N GLY A 121 12.49 9.74 0.13
CA GLY A 121 11.51 8.98 -0.64
C GLY A 121 12.17 7.99 -1.62
N MET A 122 11.60 6.80 -1.75
CA MET A 122 11.96 5.81 -2.76
C MET A 122 10.70 5.41 -3.53
N LEU A 123 10.77 5.44 -4.87
CA LEU A 123 9.71 4.91 -5.73
C LEU A 123 10.17 3.56 -6.29
N GLY A 124 9.38 2.51 -6.02
CA GLY A 124 9.61 1.14 -6.50
C GLY A 124 9.07 0.86 -7.89
#